data_AF-A0A917V8B9-F1
#
_entry.id   AF-A0A917V8B9-F1
#
_cell.length_a   1.000
_cell.length_b   1.000
_cell.length_c   1.000
_cell.angle_alpha   90.00
_cell.angle_beta   90.00
_cell.angle_gamma   90.00
#
_symmetry.space_group_name_H-M   'P 1'
#
loop_
_entity.id
_entity.type
_entity.pdbx_description
1 polymer ?
#
loop_
_entity_poly.entity_id
_entity_poly.type
_entity_poly.pdbx_seq_one_letter_code
_entity_poly.pdbx_strand_id
1 'polypeptide(L)'
;MGVEKGDRDVPEQDVTTGQLLLAEYESVKDEQKARIGFRDNLLYVTLAVVAAVIAAAAQAKQASMLLALPPVCVVLGWTYLVNDEKISAIGAYVRGELGPRLAQLAGTEGAFGWETVHRGDSRRASRKAIQCGIDLLAFCVVPLAGLVVYWAGGQVTGGLLAVSVLEALAVAGLGAQFLVYAGVFSSS
;
A
#
# COMPACT_ATOMS: atom_id res chain seq x y z
N MET A 1 1.96 53.25 47.70
CA MET A 1 2.74 52.89 46.49
C MET A 1 3.42 51.57 46.78
N GLY A 2 2.77 50.47 46.43
CA GLY A 2 3.23 49.11 46.64
C GLY A 2 2.45 48.25 45.66
N VAL A 3 3.10 47.91 44.56
CA VAL A 3 2.52 47.22 43.41
C VAL A 3 2.34 45.75 43.80
N GLU A 4 1.09 45.32 43.98
CA GLU A 4 0.74 43.91 44.05
C GLU A 4 0.79 43.36 42.62
N LYS A 5 1.94 42.80 42.26
CA LYS A 5 2.14 42.11 40.99
C LYS A 5 1.38 40.79 41.09
N GLY A 6 0.12 40.81 40.68
CA GLY A 6 -0.67 39.60 40.44
C GLY A 6 0.04 38.78 39.37
N ASP A 7 0.81 37.79 39.82
CA ASP A 7 1.26 36.69 39.00
C ASP A 7 -0.01 35.95 38.59
N ARG A 8 -0.51 36.27 37.39
CA ARG A 8 -1.53 35.47 36.76
C ARG A 8 -0.82 34.18 36.37
N ASP A 9 -0.97 33.16 37.20
CA ASP A 9 -0.79 31.77 36.80
C ASP A 9 -1.57 31.61 35.49
N VAL A 10 -0.85 31.62 34.38
CA VAL A 10 -1.36 31.11 33.12
C VAL A 10 -1.56 29.62 33.42
N PRO A 11 -2.79 29.08 33.43
CA PRO A 11 -2.95 27.67 33.61
C PRO A 11 -2.21 27.03 32.43
N GLU A 12 -1.10 26.38 32.73
CA GLU A 12 -0.43 25.46 31.83
C GLU A 12 -1.53 24.46 31.48
N GLN A 13 -2.09 24.56 30.28
CA GLN A 13 -3.20 23.72 29.86
C GLN A 13 -2.63 22.30 29.75
N ASP A 14 -2.73 21.54 30.84
CA ASP A 14 -2.32 20.15 30.89
C ASP A 14 -3.04 19.42 29.76
N VAL A 15 -2.25 18.96 28.77
CA VAL A 15 -2.75 18.20 27.64
C VAL A 15 -3.43 16.96 28.20
N THR A 16 -4.76 16.89 28.06
CA THR A 16 -5.52 15.76 28.57
C THR A 16 -5.23 14.52 27.73
N THR A 17 -5.28 13.33 28.34
CA THR A 17 -5.11 12.06 27.62
C THR A 17 -6.10 11.93 26.45
N GLY A 18 -7.32 12.46 26.59
CA GLY A 18 -8.30 12.51 25.51
C GLY A 18 -7.84 13.37 24.32
N GLN A 19 -7.27 14.55 24.57
CA GLN A 19 -6.70 15.42 23.53
C GLN A 19 -5.52 14.74 22.83
N LEU A 20 -4.65 14.05 23.58
CA LEU A 20 -3.53 13.31 23.00
C LEU A 20 -4.01 12.18 22.07
N LEU A 21 -5.01 11.41 22.48
CA LEU A 21 -5.58 10.32 21.67
C LEU A 21 -6.30 10.83 20.42
N LEU A 22 -6.96 11.98 20.50
CA LEU A 22 -7.58 12.62 19.33
C LEU A 22 -6.52 13.12 18.35
N ALA A 23 -5.45 13.74 18.84
CA ALA A 23 -4.32 14.19 18.02
C ALA A 23 -3.61 12.99 17.35
N GLU A 24 -3.42 11.90 18.08
CA GLU A 24 -2.87 10.66 17.52
C GLU A 24 -3.80 10.08 16.45
N TYR A 25 -5.11 10.03 16.70
CA TYR A 25 -6.10 9.59 15.72
C TYR A 25 -6.03 10.42 14.44
N GLU A 26 -6.02 11.76 14.54
CA GLU A 26 -5.91 12.65 13.38
C GLU A 26 -4.63 12.40 12.59
N SER A 27 -3.48 12.36 13.27
CA SER A 27 -2.18 12.09 12.63
C SER A 27 -2.15 10.75 11.89
N VAL A 28 -2.66 9.69 12.52
CA VAL A 28 -2.71 8.35 11.94
C VAL A 28 -3.70 8.29 10.77
N LYS A 29 -4.81 9.03 10.82
CA LYS A 29 -5.78 9.12 9.71
C LYS A 29 -5.22 9.92 8.52
N ASP A 30 -4.46 10.96 8.77
CA ASP A 30 -3.76 11.72 7.72
C ASP A 30 -2.72 10.85 7.02
N GLU A 31 -1.94 10.07 7.79
CA GLU A 31 -1.04 9.09 7.22
C GLU A 31 -1.78 8.05 6.37
N GLN A 32 -2.90 7.51 6.88
CA GLN A 32 -3.74 6.56 6.14
C GLN A 32 -4.19 7.15 4.80
N LYS A 33 -4.65 8.40 4.80
CA LYS A 33 -5.12 9.11 3.59
C LYS A 33 -3.98 9.32 2.59
N ALA A 34 -2.80 9.73 3.05
CA ALA A 34 -1.62 9.90 2.20
C ALA A 34 -1.21 8.57 1.53
N ARG A 35 -1.23 7.48 2.29
CA ARG A 35 -0.90 6.14 1.79
C ARG A 35 -1.91 5.60 0.79
N ILE A 36 -3.22 5.82 1.03
CA ILE A 36 -4.28 5.49 0.07
C ILE A 36 -4.04 6.23 -1.24
N GLY A 37 -3.83 7.55 -1.18
CA GLY A 37 -3.58 8.36 -2.37
C GLY A 37 -2.34 7.92 -3.14
N PHE A 38 -1.26 7.58 -2.43
CA PHE A 38 -0.04 7.07 -3.05
C PHE A 38 -0.26 5.70 -3.74
N ARG A 39 -0.89 4.75 -3.04
CA ARG A 39 -1.22 3.42 -3.57
C ARG A 39 -2.09 3.51 -4.82
N ASP A 40 -3.12 4.36 -4.79
CA ASP A 40 -4.07 4.50 -5.90
C ASP A 40 -3.39 5.12 -7.14
N ASN A 41 -2.40 5.99 -6.94
CA ASN A 41 -1.60 6.57 -8.02
C ASN A 41 -0.58 5.59 -8.63
N LEU A 42 -0.07 4.62 -7.85
CA LEU A 42 0.96 3.69 -8.32
C LEU A 42 0.50 2.85 -9.51
N LEU A 43 -0.78 2.46 -9.55
CA LEU A 43 -1.30 1.66 -10.67
C LEU A 43 -1.27 2.47 -11.97
N TYR A 44 -1.70 3.74 -11.93
CA TYR A 44 -1.64 4.64 -13.09
C TYR A 44 -0.21 4.88 -13.57
N VAL A 45 0.72 5.10 -12.63
CA VAL A 45 2.16 5.24 -12.95
C VAL A 45 2.71 3.96 -13.58
N THR A 46 2.35 2.80 -13.04
CA THR A 46 2.78 1.50 -13.58
C THR A 46 2.31 1.32 -15.02
N LEU A 47 1.03 1.59 -15.30
CA LEU A 47 0.48 1.52 -16.65
C LEU A 47 1.23 2.44 -17.62
N ALA A 48 1.51 3.68 -17.22
CA ALA A 48 2.23 4.64 -18.04
C ALA A 48 3.67 4.17 -18.35
N VAL A 49 4.40 3.70 -17.33
CA VAL A 49 5.79 3.24 -17.51
C VAL A 49 5.85 1.96 -18.34
N VAL A 50 4.97 0.99 -18.07
CA VAL A 50 4.85 -0.24 -18.87
C VAL A 50 4.57 0.09 -20.33
N ALA A 51 3.59 0.96 -20.61
CA ALA A 51 3.27 1.38 -21.96
C ALA A 51 4.47 2.06 -22.64
N ALA A 52 5.19 2.92 -21.92
CA ALA A 52 6.39 3.59 -22.44
C ALA A 52 7.50 2.60 -22.78
N VAL A 53 7.77 1.62 -21.91
CA VAL A 53 8.78 0.58 -22.15
C VAL A 53 8.40 -0.30 -23.34
N ILE A 54 7.14 -0.73 -23.44
CA ILE A 54 6.64 -1.52 -24.58
C ILE A 54 6.77 -0.72 -25.88
N ALA A 55 6.34 0.55 -25.88
CA ALA A 55 6.44 1.42 -27.04
C ALA A 55 7.89 1.64 -27.46
N ALA A 56 8.81 1.84 -26.51
CA ALA A 56 10.23 2.02 -26.79
C ALA A 56 10.85 0.75 -27.40
N ALA A 57 10.56 -0.42 -26.81
CA ALA A 57 11.03 -1.71 -27.33
C ALA A 57 10.53 -1.98 -28.76
N ALA A 58 9.26 -1.67 -29.03
CA ALA A 58 8.65 -1.82 -30.34
C ALA A 58 9.27 -0.88 -31.38
N GLN A 59 9.48 0.39 -31.03
CA GLN A 59 10.10 1.39 -31.92
C GLN A 59 11.55 1.04 -32.24
N ALA A 60 12.33 0.62 -31.24
CA ALA A 60 13.72 0.22 -31.40
C ALA A 60 13.88 -1.14 -32.07
N LYS A 61 12.81 -1.94 -32.16
CA LYS A 61 12.84 -3.36 -32.56
C LYS A 61 13.84 -4.18 -31.73
N GLN A 62 13.99 -3.83 -30.45
CA GLN A 62 14.92 -4.45 -29.52
C GLN A 62 14.14 -5.06 -28.35
N ALA A 63 13.95 -6.38 -28.40
CA ALA A 63 13.23 -7.10 -27.35
C ALA A 63 13.96 -7.04 -26.00
N SER A 64 15.28 -6.81 -25.98
CA SER A 64 16.07 -6.64 -24.75
C SER A 64 15.62 -5.45 -23.91
N MET A 65 14.98 -4.43 -24.49
CA MET A 65 14.44 -3.29 -23.73
C MET A 65 13.27 -3.70 -22.82
N LEU A 66 12.60 -4.83 -23.09
CA LEU A 66 11.52 -5.36 -22.25
C LEU A 66 12.03 -5.87 -20.90
N LEU A 67 13.33 -6.12 -20.74
CA LEU A 67 13.96 -6.43 -19.44
C LEU A 67 13.86 -5.25 -18.46
N ALA A 68 13.49 -4.05 -18.90
CA ALA A 68 13.16 -2.97 -17.98
C ALA A 68 11.80 -3.18 -17.27
N LEU A 69 10.89 -4.01 -17.81
CA LEU A 69 9.56 -4.22 -17.24
C LEU A 69 9.61 -4.90 -15.85
N PRO A 70 10.29 -6.05 -15.67
CA PRO A 70 10.30 -6.73 -14.38
C PRO A 70 10.82 -5.91 -13.21
N PRO A 71 12.00 -5.26 -13.26
CA PRO A 71 12.50 -4.52 -12.09
C PRO A 71 11.61 -3.32 -11.74
N VAL A 72 11.07 -2.62 -12.74
CA VAL A 72 10.11 -1.52 -12.51
C VAL A 72 8.84 -2.04 -11.85
N CYS A 73 8.25 -3.11 -12.37
CA CYS A 73 7.02 -3.68 -11.82
C CYS A 73 7.24 -4.25 -10.41
N VAL A 74 8.42 -4.83 -10.13
CA VAL A 74 8.77 -5.32 -8.80
C VAL A 74 8.85 -4.17 -7.80
N VAL A 75 9.56 -3.08 -8.12
CA VAL A 75 9.69 -1.92 -7.23
C VAL A 75 8.33 -1.27 -6.98
N LEU A 76 7.57 -0.99 -8.03
CA LEU A 76 6.26 -0.35 -7.90
C LEU A 76 5.25 -1.26 -7.19
N GLY A 77 5.23 -2.55 -7.53
CA GLY A 77 4.33 -3.53 -6.91
C GLY A 77 4.65 -3.80 -5.44
N TRP A 78 5.94 -3.87 -5.07
CA TRP A 78 6.34 -3.96 -3.66
C TRP A 78 5.91 -2.71 -2.87
N THR A 79 6.12 -1.53 -3.46
CA THR A 79 5.73 -0.28 -2.82
C THR A 79 4.21 -0.19 -2.65
N TYR A 80 3.45 -0.67 -3.65
CA TYR A 80 1.99 -0.79 -3.57
C TYR A 80 1.58 -1.68 -2.38
N LEU A 81 2.15 -2.88 -2.30
CA LEU A 81 1.81 -3.88 -1.29
C LEU A 81 2.11 -3.39 0.13
N VAL A 82 3.29 -2.80 0.35
CA VAL A 82 3.67 -2.24 1.65
C VAL A 82 2.71 -1.14 2.08
N ASN A 83 2.26 -0.28 1.15
CA ASN A 83 1.27 0.74 1.49
C ASN A 83 -0.09 0.12 1.86
N ASP A 84 -0.53 -0.92 1.16
CA ASP A 84 -1.80 -1.61 1.48
C ASP A 84 -1.76 -2.28 2.87
N GLU A 85 -0.64 -2.92 3.22
CA GLU A 85 -0.41 -3.46 4.56
C GLU A 85 -0.48 -2.36 5.63
N LYS A 86 0.20 -1.23 5.42
CA LYS A 86 0.19 -0.11 6.39
C LYS A 86 -1.20 0.50 6.54
N ILE A 87 -1.97 0.64 5.46
CA ILE A 87 -3.37 1.10 5.51
C ILE A 87 -4.21 0.13 6.38
N SER A 88 -4.01 -1.18 6.20
CA SER A 88 -4.69 -2.22 6.96
C SER A 88 -4.31 -2.21 8.44
N ALA A 89 -3.01 -2.06 8.75
CA ALA A 89 -2.47 -1.98 10.09
C ALA A 89 -2.97 -0.75 10.85
N ILE A 90 -2.97 0.43 10.21
CA ILE A 90 -3.55 1.66 10.76
C ILE A 90 -5.03 1.44 11.10
N GLY A 91 -5.80 0.87 10.17
CA GLY A 91 -7.21 0.58 10.43
C GLY A 91 -7.40 -0.40 11.60
N ALA A 92 -6.54 -1.41 11.74
CA ALA A 92 -6.59 -2.35 12.86
C ALA A 92 -6.25 -1.66 14.19
N TYR A 93 -5.23 -0.80 14.21
CA TYR A 93 -4.84 -0.01 15.38
C TYR A 93 -5.96 0.93 15.84
N VAL A 94 -6.56 1.69 14.91
CA VAL A 94 -7.67 2.59 15.23
C VAL A 94 -8.85 1.84 15.87
N ARG A 95 -9.19 0.66 15.34
CA ARG A 95 -10.32 -0.13 15.85
C ARG A 95 -10.01 -0.92 17.12
N GLY A 96 -8.78 -1.44 17.25
CA GLY A 96 -8.37 -2.33 18.34
C GLY A 96 -7.86 -1.59 19.57
N GLU A 97 -7.27 -0.41 19.40
CA GLU A 97 -6.57 0.31 20.46
C GLU A 97 -7.16 1.71 20.70
N LEU A 98 -7.13 2.59 19.70
CA LEU A 98 -7.53 4.00 19.89
C LEU A 98 -9.02 4.16 20.22
N GLY A 99 -9.90 3.48 19.48
CA GLY A 99 -11.35 3.53 19.71
C GLY A 99 -11.75 3.09 21.13
N PRO A 100 -11.33 1.90 21.59
CA PRO A 100 -11.62 1.43 22.95
C PRO A 100 -11.08 2.34 24.05
N ARG A 101 -9.83 2.84 23.92
CA ARG A 101 -9.23 3.74 24.92
C ARG A 101 -9.98 5.07 25.01
N LEU A 102 -10.38 5.64 23.88
CA LEU A 102 -11.15 6.88 23.84
C LEU A 102 -12.58 6.68 24.40
N ALA A 103 -13.23 5.56 24.08
CA ALA A 103 -14.54 5.21 24.62
C ALA A 103 -14.52 5.07 26.15
N GLN A 104 -13.47 4.43 26.68
CA GLN A 104 -13.25 4.29 28.13
C GLN A 104 -13.09 5.64 28.83
N LEU A 105 -12.32 6.57 28.24
CA LEU A 105 -12.14 7.92 28.78
C LEU A 105 -13.41 8.77 28.68
N ALA A 106 -14.20 8.58 27.62
CA ALA A 106 -15.44 9.31 27.39
C ALA A 106 -16.66 8.72 28.14
N GLY A 107 -16.52 7.52 28.73
CA GLY A 107 -17.64 6.81 29.35
C GLY A 107 -18.73 6.38 28.36
N THR A 108 -18.38 6.17 27.09
CA THR A 108 -19.32 5.77 26.03
C THR A 108 -19.11 4.29 25.66
N GLU A 109 -20.15 3.64 25.12
CA GLU A 109 -20.06 2.25 24.64
C GLU A 109 -19.13 2.08 23.43
N GLY A 110 -18.79 3.18 22.76
CA GLY A 110 -17.85 3.18 21.64
C GLY A 110 -17.45 4.58 21.20
N ALA A 111 -16.28 4.65 20.56
CA ALA A 111 -15.81 5.80 19.82
C ALA A 111 -15.67 5.43 18.34
N PHE A 112 -15.76 6.42 17.44
CA PHE A 112 -15.63 6.24 15.98
C PHE A 112 -16.66 5.27 15.37
N GLY A 113 -17.94 5.44 15.68
CA GLY A 113 -19.03 4.57 15.18
C GLY A 113 -19.00 4.32 13.67
N TRP A 114 -18.66 5.34 12.87
CA TRP A 114 -18.50 5.21 11.41
C TRP A 114 -17.49 4.14 10.97
N GLU A 115 -16.40 3.96 11.71
CA GLU A 115 -15.34 2.96 11.42
C GLU A 115 -15.81 1.51 11.69
N THR A 116 -16.91 1.33 12.42
CA THR A 116 -17.45 0.01 12.81
C THR A 116 -18.76 -0.36 12.09
N VAL A 117 -19.46 0.61 11.50
CA VAL A 117 -20.73 0.42 10.79
C VAL A 117 -20.64 -0.59 9.63
N HIS A 118 -19.49 -0.69 8.97
CA HIS A 118 -19.32 -1.57 7.79
C HIS A 118 -18.95 -3.03 8.13
N ARG A 119 -19.14 -3.47 9.39
CA ARG A 119 -18.76 -4.81 9.89
C ARG A 119 -19.36 -5.99 9.11
N GLY A 120 -20.46 -5.79 8.38
CA GLY A 120 -21.20 -6.85 7.68
C GLY A 120 -21.03 -6.90 6.16
N ASP A 121 -20.06 -6.19 5.57
CA ASP A 121 -19.93 -6.16 4.11
C ASP A 121 -19.40 -7.50 3.55
N SER A 122 -20.33 -8.39 3.19
CA SER A 122 -20.07 -9.69 2.57
C SER A 122 -19.33 -9.58 1.22
N ARG A 123 -19.35 -8.41 0.57
CA ARG A 123 -18.62 -8.15 -0.67
C ARG A 123 -17.17 -7.69 -0.43
N ARG A 124 -16.74 -7.56 0.82
CA ARG A 124 -15.35 -7.18 1.13
C ARG A 124 -14.35 -8.22 0.62
N ALA A 125 -14.66 -9.50 0.76
CA ALA A 125 -13.80 -10.58 0.26
C ALA A 125 -13.74 -10.58 -1.28
N SER A 126 -14.88 -10.41 -1.95
CA SER A 126 -14.91 -10.36 -3.41
C SER A 126 -14.15 -9.14 -3.97
N ARG A 127 -14.26 -7.96 -3.33
CA ARG A 127 -13.50 -6.77 -3.74
C ARG A 127 -11.99 -6.98 -3.58
N LYS A 128 -11.56 -7.60 -2.48
CA LYS A 128 -10.14 -7.96 -2.27
C LYS A 128 -9.64 -8.96 -3.33
N ALA A 129 -10.44 -9.95 -3.69
CA ALA A 129 -10.07 -10.93 -4.71
C ALA A 129 -9.93 -10.28 -6.10
N ILE A 130 -10.88 -9.42 -6.48
CA ILE A 130 -10.82 -8.68 -7.75
C ILE A 130 -9.60 -7.76 -7.77
N GLN A 131 -9.33 -7.04 -6.67
CA GLN A 131 -8.17 -6.17 -6.56
C GLN A 131 -6.86 -6.96 -6.68
N CYS A 132 -6.72 -8.07 -5.97
CA CYS A 132 -5.57 -8.96 -6.11
C CYS A 132 -5.38 -9.46 -7.55
N GLY A 133 -6.48 -9.80 -8.25
CA GLY A 133 -6.43 -10.17 -9.67
C GLY A 133 -5.90 -9.04 -10.56
N ILE A 134 -6.35 -7.81 -10.33
CA ILE A 134 -5.87 -6.62 -11.05
C ILE A 134 -4.39 -6.36 -10.76
N ASP A 135 -3.98 -6.48 -9.50
CA ASP A 135 -2.60 -6.25 -9.08
C ASP A 135 -1.65 -7.32 -9.66
N LEU A 136 -2.04 -8.60 -9.63
CA LEU A 136 -1.29 -9.68 -10.28
C LEU A 136 -1.17 -9.46 -11.78
N LEU A 137 -2.23 -8.98 -12.43
CA LEU A 137 -2.20 -8.66 -13.85
C LEU A 137 -1.19 -7.54 -14.13
N ALA A 138 -1.29 -6.42 -13.40
CA ALA A 138 -0.45 -5.25 -13.61
C ALA A 138 1.03 -5.48 -13.26
N PHE A 139 1.30 -6.10 -12.11
CA PHE A 139 2.65 -6.21 -11.55
C PHE A 139 3.35 -7.54 -11.84
N CYS A 140 2.63 -8.59 -12.24
CA CYS A 140 3.22 -9.90 -12.49
C CYS A 140 3.01 -10.40 -13.94
N VAL A 141 1.77 -10.43 -14.43
CA VAL A 141 1.48 -11.01 -15.76
C VAL A 141 2.15 -10.20 -16.87
N VAL A 142 2.06 -8.87 -16.84
CA VAL A 142 2.65 -8.01 -17.86
C VAL A 142 4.18 -8.13 -17.94
N PRO A 143 4.95 -7.98 -16.85
CA PRO A 143 6.40 -8.15 -16.93
C PRO A 143 6.83 -9.58 -17.31
N LEU A 144 6.11 -10.61 -16.86
CA LEU A 144 6.37 -12.00 -17.29
C LEU A 144 6.13 -12.19 -18.80
N ALA A 145 5.06 -11.60 -19.35
CA ALA A 145 4.82 -11.62 -20.79
C ALA A 145 5.96 -10.91 -21.55
N GLY A 146 6.49 -9.81 -21.01
CA GLY A 146 7.68 -9.15 -21.56
C GLY A 146 8.91 -10.07 -21.60
N LEU A 147 9.15 -10.84 -20.55
CA LEU A 147 10.23 -11.84 -20.50
C LEU A 147 10.04 -12.95 -21.54
N VAL A 148 8.81 -13.45 -21.71
CA VAL A 148 8.49 -14.47 -22.73
C VAL A 148 8.79 -13.95 -24.13
N VAL A 149 8.41 -12.70 -24.43
CA VAL A 149 8.72 -12.06 -25.72
C VAL A 149 10.23 -11.90 -25.91
N TYR A 150 10.95 -11.52 -24.86
CA TYR A 150 12.41 -11.44 -24.90
C TYR A 150 13.07 -12.79 -25.22
N TRP A 151 12.66 -13.87 -24.53
CA TRP A 151 13.20 -15.21 -24.78
C TRP A 151 12.86 -15.73 -26.19
N ALA A 152 11.66 -15.44 -26.69
CA ALA A 152 11.24 -15.82 -28.04
C ALA A 152 11.97 -15.03 -29.14
N GLY A 153 12.50 -13.85 -28.84
CA GLY A 153 13.18 -12.96 -29.79
C GLY A 153 14.57 -13.44 -30.26
N GLY A 154 15.11 -14.52 -29.69
CA GLY A 154 16.37 -15.15 -30.14
C GLY A 154 17.66 -14.36 -29.89
N GLN A 155 17.56 -13.10 -29.43
CA GLN A 155 18.69 -12.21 -29.12
C GLN A 155 19.16 -12.37 -27.66
N VAL A 156 19.33 -13.61 -27.22
CA VAL A 156 19.62 -13.94 -25.82
C VAL A 156 21.13 -14.05 -25.63
N THR A 157 21.72 -13.08 -24.93
CA THR A 157 23.11 -13.18 -24.46
C THR A 157 23.12 -13.82 -23.08
N GLY A 158 24.16 -14.59 -22.74
CA GLY A 158 24.20 -15.35 -21.48
C GLY A 158 24.03 -14.48 -20.22
N GLY A 159 24.58 -13.26 -20.23
CA GLY A 159 24.41 -12.30 -19.12
C GLY A 159 22.97 -11.81 -18.98
N LEU A 160 22.32 -11.43 -20.09
CA LEU A 160 20.93 -10.96 -20.06
C LEU A 160 19.94 -12.10 -19.75
N LEU A 161 20.27 -13.34 -20.13
CA LEU A 161 19.50 -14.51 -19.72
C LEU A 161 19.53 -14.67 -18.20
N ALA A 162 20.70 -14.62 -17.56
CA ALA A 162 20.82 -14.73 -16.11
C ALA A 162 20.02 -13.64 -15.39
N VAL A 163 20.10 -12.39 -15.88
CA VAL A 163 19.29 -11.27 -15.38
C VAL A 163 17.80 -11.56 -15.52
N SER A 164 17.34 -11.99 -16.70
CA SER A 164 15.92 -12.28 -16.95
C SER A 164 15.36 -13.41 -16.07
N VAL A 165 16.19 -14.39 -15.70
CA VAL A 165 15.80 -15.46 -14.77
C VAL A 165 15.68 -14.93 -13.35
N LEU A 166 16.62 -14.11 -12.88
CA LEU A 166 16.52 -13.46 -11.57
C LEU A 166 15.30 -12.53 -11.50
N GLU A 167 15.01 -11.80 -12.56
CA GLU A 167 13.81 -10.97 -12.70
C GLU A 167 12.53 -11.80 -12.64
N ALA A 168 12.46 -12.94 -13.34
CA ALA A 168 11.32 -13.85 -13.26
C ALA A 168 11.09 -14.36 -11.83
N LEU A 169 12.16 -14.71 -11.11
CA LEU A 169 12.08 -15.13 -9.71
C LEU A 169 11.60 -13.99 -8.79
N ALA A 170 12.07 -12.77 -9.01
CA ALA A 170 11.63 -11.60 -8.25
C ALA A 170 10.15 -11.30 -8.47
N VAL A 171 9.68 -11.36 -9.72
CA VAL A 171 8.26 -11.18 -10.07
C VAL A 171 7.40 -12.30 -9.47
N ALA A 172 7.85 -13.56 -9.52
CA ALA A 172 7.15 -14.67 -8.90
C ALA A 172 7.07 -14.52 -7.37
N GLY A 173 8.15 -14.07 -6.73
CA GLY A 173 8.19 -13.76 -5.30
C GLY A 173 7.20 -12.66 -4.92
N LEU A 174 7.13 -11.59 -5.72
CA LEU A 174 6.13 -10.53 -5.54
C LEU A 174 4.70 -11.07 -5.69
N GLY A 175 4.43 -11.88 -6.71
CA GLY A 175 3.12 -12.51 -6.91
C GLY A 175 2.69 -13.38 -5.73
N ALA A 176 3.62 -14.16 -5.16
CA ALA A 176 3.36 -14.94 -3.95
C ALA A 176 2.98 -14.04 -2.76
N GLN A 177 3.64 -12.90 -2.59
CA GLN A 177 3.29 -11.94 -1.54
C GLN A 177 1.87 -11.38 -1.72
N PHE A 178 1.48 -10.99 -2.94
CA PHE A 178 0.09 -10.55 -3.21
C PHE A 178 -0.96 -11.60 -2.81
N LEU A 179 -0.71 -12.87 -3.11
CA LEU A 179 -1.62 -13.97 -2.75
C LEU A 179 -1.72 -14.18 -1.23
N VAL A 180 -0.60 -14.11 -0.52
CA VAL A 180 -0.55 -14.21 0.95
C VAL A 180 -1.35 -13.07 1.58
N TYR A 181 -1.13 -11.83 1.15
CA TYR A 181 -1.81 -10.65 1.71
C TYR A 181 -3.30 -10.56 1.34
N ALA A 182 -3.71 -11.09 0.18
CA ALA A 182 -5.12 -11.19 -0.19
C ALA A 182 -5.91 -12.17 0.71
N GLY A 183 -5.22 -12.97 1.53
CA GLY A 183 -5.84 -13.94 2.42
C GLY A 183 -6.20 -15.26 1.72
N VAL A 184 -5.62 -15.56 0.55
CA VAL A 184 -5.79 -16.87 -0.11
C VAL A 184 -5.31 -18.02 0.78
N PHE A 185 -4.40 -17.74 1.72
CA PHE A 185 -3.91 -18.68 2.73
C PHE A 185 -4.43 -18.42 4.15
N SER A 186 -5.25 -17.40 4.38
CA SER A 186 -5.91 -17.19 5.68
C SER A 186 -7.26 -17.89 5.65
N SER A 187 -7.25 -19.15 6.08
CA SER A 187 -8.48 -19.86 6.46
C SER A 187 -9.14 -19.11 7.63
N SER A 188 -10.39 -18.70 7.40
CA SER A 188 -11.52 -18.52 8.33
C SER A 188 -11.23 -18.04 9.75
#